data_AF-A0A537DNY5-F1
#
_entry.id   AF-A0A537DNY5-F1
#
_cell.length_a   1.000
_cell.length_b   1.000
_cell.length_c   1.000
_cell.angle_alpha   90.00
_cell.angle_beta   90.00
_cell.angle_gamma   90.00
#
_symmetry.space_group_name_H-M   'P 1'
#
loop_
_entity.id
_entity.type
_entity.pdbx_description
1 polymer ?
#
loop_
_entity_poly.entity_id
_entity_poly.type
_entity_poly.pdbx_seq_one_letter_code
_entity_poly.pdbx_strand_id
1 'polypeptide(L)'
;MISLLSAEDGTTLVRIARQAIADHLDGKNFDSVANASSELRAPRGVFVTLFDKARSRRLRGCIGNPFPKTSLLNETMRCAV
;
A
#
# COMPACT_ATOMS: atom_id res chain seq x y z
N MET A 1 -0.52 -6.40 -21.83
CA MET A 1 -1.10 -5.05 -21.86
C MET A 1 -1.11 -4.53 -20.43
N ILE A 2 -0.48 -3.38 -20.13
CA ILE A 2 -0.54 -2.79 -18.78
C ILE A 2 -1.89 -2.07 -18.68
N SER A 3 -2.80 -2.57 -17.86
CA SER A 3 -4.00 -1.83 -17.47
C SER A 3 -3.59 -0.73 -16.47
N LEU A 4 -3.99 0.50 -16.76
CA LEU A 4 -3.80 1.64 -15.87
C LEU A 4 -4.68 1.50 -14.63
N LEU A 5 -4.14 1.88 -13.48
CA LEU A 5 -4.92 2.06 -12.25
C LEU A 5 -5.72 3.35 -12.33
N SER A 6 -6.96 3.35 -11.84
CA SER A 6 -7.76 4.57 -11.72
C SER A 6 -7.33 5.42 -10.52
N ALA A 7 -7.89 6.63 -10.42
CA ALA A 7 -7.72 7.46 -9.23
C ALA A 7 -8.36 6.83 -7.98
N GLU A 8 -9.48 6.12 -8.15
CA GLU A 8 -10.14 5.35 -7.08
C GLU A 8 -9.27 4.17 -6.60
N ASP A 9 -8.59 3.48 -7.53
CA ASP A 9 -7.62 2.43 -7.18
C ASP A 9 -6.47 3.03 -6.36
N GLY A 10 -5.91 4.16 -6.81
CA GLY A 10 -4.86 4.87 -6.08
C GLY A 10 -5.30 5.33 -4.69
N THR A 11 -6.51 5.86 -4.57
CA THR A 11 -7.11 6.27 -3.28
C THR A 11 -7.26 5.08 -2.34
N THR A 12 -7.68 3.94 -2.87
CA THR A 12 -7.81 2.69 -2.12
C THR A 12 -6.45 2.21 -1.62
N LEU A 13 -5.40 2.25 -2.45
CA LEU A 13 -4.04 1.85 -2.06
C LEU A 13 -3.47 2.72 -0.94
N VAL A 14 -3.62 4.04 -1.03
CA VAL A 14 -3.14 4.96 0.01
C VAL A 14 -3.91 4.76 1.33
N ARG A 15 -5.22 4.52 1.25
CA ARG A 15 -6.06 4.24 2.42
C ARG A 15 -5.62 2.95 3.11
N ILE A 16 -5.38 1.89 2.34
CA ILE A 16 -4.94 0.59 2.84
C ILE A 16 -3.54 0.67 3.45
N ALA A 17 -2.58 1.34 2.81
CA ALA A 17 -1.25 1.57 3.38
C ALA A 17 -1.33 2.28 4.74
N ARG A 18 -2.18 3.31 4.86
CA ARG A 18 -2.40 4.02 6.13
C ARG A 18 -3.01 3.12 7.19
N GLN A 19 -4.01 2.33 6.84
CA GLN A 19 -4.68 1.43 7.78
C GLN A 19 -3.71 0.34 8.28
N ALA A 20 -2.91 -0.24 7.39
CA ALA A 20 -1.90 -1.24 7.76
C ALA A 20 -0.89 -0.70 8.78
N ILE A 21 -0.41 0.53 8.59
CA ILE A 21 0.48 1.20 9.55
C ILE A 21 -0.22 1.38 10.91
N ALA A 22 -1.46 1.88 10.91
CA ALA A 22 -2.21 2.12 12.13
C ALA A 22 -2.47 0.83 12.91
N ASP A 23 -2.94 -0.22 12.23
CA ASP A 23 -3.22 -1.52 12.84
C ASP A 23 -1.95 -2.18 13.39
N HIS A 24 -0.83 -2.09 12.67
CA HIS A 24 0.46 -2.59 13.16
C HIS A 24 0.90 -1.88 14.44
N LEU A 25 0.78 -0.55 14.50
CA LEU A 25 1.12 0.22 15.70
C LEU A 25 0.17 -0.07 16.88
N ASP A 26 -1.08 -0.42 16.59
CA ASP A 26 -2.08 -0.86 17.57
C ASP A 26 -1.94 -2.35 17.98
N GLY A 27 -1.01 -3.10 17.38
CA GLY A 27 -0.85 -4.54 17.62
C GLY A 27 -1.98 -5.42 17.06
N LYS A 28 -2.77 -4.91 16.11
CA LYS A 28 -3.87 -5.63 15.45
C LYS A 28 -3.37 -6.38 14.23
N ASN A 29 -3.95 -7.56 14.00
CA ASN A 29 -3.78 -8.27 12.73
C ASN A 29 -4.67 -7.63 11.66
N PHE A 30 -4.14 -7.51 10.45
CA PHE A 30 -4.85 -6.91 9.34
C PHE A 30 -5.72 -7.94 8.62
N ASP A 31 -7.04 -7.68 8.52
CA ASP A 31 -7.96 -8.50 7.75
C ASP A 31 -8.05 -8.03 6.29
N SER A 32 -8.01 -9.00 5.38
CA SER A 32 -8.07 -8.80 3.92
C SER A 32 -9.24 -7.91 3.49
N VAL A 33 -8.96 -6.90 2.65
CA VAL A 33 -10.00 -6.05 2.06
C VAL A 33 -10.78 -6.83 1.00
N ALA A 34 -12.00 -7.25 1.34
CA ALA A 34 -12.84 -8.08 0.48
C ALA A 34 -13.25 -7.40 -0.86
N ASN A 35 -13.39 -6.06 -0.87
CA ASN A 35 -13.91 -5.30 -2.00
C ASN A 35 -12.84 -4.46 -2.71
N ALA A 36 -11.94 -5.12 -3.44
CA ALA A 36 -10.98 -4.47 -4.32
C ALA A 36 -11.33 -4.71 -5.81
N SER A 37 -10.92 -3.82 -6.70
CA SER A 37 -11.02 -4.04 -8.15
C SER A 37 -10.15 -5.22 -8.59
N SER A 38 -10.39 -5.78 -9.78
CA SER A 38 -9.52 -6.83 -10.36
C SER A 38 -8.08 -6.35 -10.52
N GLU A 39 -7.88 -5.06 -10.79
CA GLU A 39 -6.56 -4.46 -10.98
C GLU A 39 -5.70 -4.48 -9.71
N LEU A 40 -6.31 -4.23 -8.55
CA LEU A 40 -5.63 -4.28 -7.26
C LEU A 40 -5.30 -5.71 -6.80
N ARG A 41 -5.95 -6.72 -7.40
CA ARG A 41 -5.67 -8.14 -7.14
C ARG A 41 -4.51 -8.68 -7.99
N ALA A 42 -4.14 -8.00 -9.08
CA ALA A 42 -3.03 -8.41 -9.92
C ALA A 42 -1.68 -8.27 -9.19
N PRO A 43 -0.72 -9.21 -9.37
CA PRO A 43 0.64 -9.05 -8.85
C PRO A 43 1.35 -7.89 -9.54
N ARG A 44 1.69 -6.83 -8.78
CA ARG A 44 2.42 -5.65 -9.27
C ARG A 44 3.39 -5.16 -8.22
N GLY A 45 4.55 -4.68 -8.68
CA GLY A 45 5.54 -4.08 -7.78
C GLY A 45 5.03 -2.75 -7.22
N VAL A 46 5.40 -2.44 -5.98
CA VAL A 46 5.00 -1.22 -5.28
C VAL A 46 6.07 -0.76 -4.32
N PHE A 47 6.18 0.56 -4.17
CA PHE A 47 6.97 1.22 -3.15
C PHE A 47 6.06 2.13 -2.34
N VAL A 48 6.15 2.05 -1.01
CA VAL A 48 5.45 2.95 -0.10
C VAL A 48 6.49 3.88 0.52
N THR A 49 6.27 5.18 0.34
CA THR A 49 7.13 6.22 0.89
C THR A 49 6.35 7.04 1.91
N LEU A 50 6.88 7.14 3.13
CA LEU A 50 6.36 7.99 4.18
C LEU A 50 7.18 9.27 4.24
N PHE A 51 6.47 10.41 4.31
CA PHE A 51 7.06 11.72 4.50
C PHE A 51 6.55 12.32 5.81
N ASP A 52 7.46 12.92 6.58
CA ASP A 52 7.11 13.65 7.79
C ASP A 52 6.59 15.04 7.41
N LYS A 53 5.29 15.27 7.61
CA LYS A 53 4.66 16.56 7.31
C LYS A 53 5.10 17.67 8.28
N ALA A 54 5.43 17.36 9.53
CA ALA A 54 5.86 18.35 10.51
C ALA A 54 7.29 18.85 10.24
N ARG A 55 8.10 18.03 9.55
CA ARG A 55 9.51 18.33 9.24
C ARG A 55 9.71 18.61 7.74
N SER A 56 8.91 19.51 7.18
CA SER A 56 9.03 19.97 5.78
C SER A 56 9.03 18.84 4.76
N ARG A 57 8.17 17.82 4.94
CA ARG A 57 8.09 16.62 4.08
C ARG A 57 9.42 15.86 3.96
N ARG A 58 10.24 15.83 5.01
CA ARG A 58 11.45 15.00 5.04
C ARG A 58 11.08 13.51 4.92
N LEU A 59 11.91 12.73 4.24
CA LEU A 59 11.76 11.28 4.13
C LEU A 59 11.73 10.65 5.53
N ARG A 60 10.69 9.86 5.81
CA ARG A 60 10.48 9.12 7.07
C ARG A 60 10.66 7.61 6.91
N GLY A 61 10.52 7.10 5.69
CA GLY A 61 10.76 5.71 5.32
C GLY A 61 10.38 5.45 3.86
N CYS A 62 11.05 4.49 3.22
CA CYS A 62 10.71 4.01 1.88
C CYS A 62 11.05 2.52 1.77
N ILE A 63 10.03 1.69 1.56
CA ILE A 63 10.16 0.24 1.38
C ILE A 63 9.34 -0.15 0.15
N GLY A 64 9.82 -1.13 -0.60
CA GLY A 64 9.10 -1.62 -1.77
C GLY A 64 9.53 -3.01 -2.20
N ASN A 65 8.69 -3.63 -3.02
CA ASN A 65 8.94 -4.91 -3.63
C ASN A 65 8.84 -4.78 -5.16
N PRO A 66 9.97 -4.79 -5.90
CA PRO A 66 9.96 -4.74 -7.35
C PRO A 66 9.51 -6.06 -8.00
N PHE A 67 9.54 -7.17 -7.27
CA PHE A 67 9.24 -8.53 -7.76
C PHE A 67 8.14 -9.18 -6.90
N PRO A 68 6.87 -8.76 -7.08
CA PRO A 68 5.75 -9.16 -6.22
C PRO A 68 5.48 -10.66 -6.32
N LYS A 69 5.19 -11.29 -5.19
CA LYS A 69 4.67 -12.67 -5.14
C LYS A 69 3.18 -12.71 -4.83
N THR A 70 2.61 -11.58 -4.42
CA THR A 70 1.20 -11.44 -4.06
C THR A 70 0.56 -10.24 -4.76
N SER A 71 -0.73 -10.00 -4.54
CA SER A 71 -1.48 -8.91 -5.15
C SER A 71 -0.89 -7.53 -4.81
N LEU A 72 -1.10 -6.54 -5.68
CA LEU A 72 -0.71 -5.15 -5.40
C LEU A 72 -1.24 -4.68 -4.03
N LEU A 73 -2.47 -5.05 -3.68
CA LEU A 73 -3.08 -4.73 -2.39
C LEU A 73 -2.28 -5.32 -1.21
N ASN A 74 -1.88 -6.59 -1.30
CA ASN A 74 -1.09 -7.28 -0.27
C ASN A 74 0.34 -6.73 -0.18
N GLU A 75 0.99 -6.49 -1.31
CA GLU A 75 2.33 -5.90 -1.34
C GLU A 75 2.32 -4.45 -0.80
N THR A 76 1.24 -3.69 -1.04
CA THR A 76 1.11 -2.32 -0.52
C THR A 76 1.03 -2.31 1.00
N MET A 77 0.25 -3.22 1.60
CA MET A 77 0.18 -3.36 3.06
C MET A 77 1.54 -3.76 3.64
N ARG A 78 2.16 -4.79 3.04
CA ARG A 78 3.45 -5.30 3.49
C ARG A 78 4.55 -4.25 3.42
N CYS A 79 4.59 -3.45 2.35
CA CYS A 79 5.61 -2.41 2.19
C CYS A 79 5.33 -1.15 3.03
N ALA A 80 4.11 -1.00 3.56
CA ALA A 80 3.75 0.14 4.40
C ALA A 80 4.23 -0.01 5.85
N VAL A 81 4.38 -1.26 6.32
CA VAL A 81 4.72 -1.64 7.69
C VAL A 81 6.17 -2.10 7.76
#